data_AF-V4UD03-F1
#
_entry.id   AF-V4UD03-F1
#
_cell.length_a   1.000
_cell.length_b   1.000
_cell.length_c   1.000
_cell.angle_alpha   90.00
_cell.angle_beta   90.00
_cell.angle_gamma   90.00
#
_symmetry.space_group_name_H-M   'P 1'
#
loop_
_entity.id
_entity.type
_entity.pdbx_description
1 polymer ?
#
loop_
_entity_poly.entity_id
_entity_poly.type
_entity_poly.pdbx_seq_one_letter_code
_entity_poly.pdbx_strand_id
1 'polypeptide(L)'
;MSGENQGGAIVPYSEEAKKPVVYPLRHGLKPPISRLGISWSRGNSLRVTVFQQPSEDSENEVGGKAVEVRLDGRDGEISDAQWRRIAYGSVSPFALLQSRKNSFASLSKISSTTSPFDAEWWEYVLEYSKDISSLLGNQTSTTQSLIEDPKEVLKKDPEPSNLKAAWELMESFYADKLSQAWLPERLVDWLADYDSLFSSTQETVHSKLVDFQKDLVSLQVIEDEPKYWEVMSSALAVGWLDIVVKLLRLHGSYQLDQLGNRETENGLVEAVAVLISKMPRMRPELEAGKLGECFKAKPDFMKAWEKWRAQIAKLECSTFWIQCAHRQTQEGLRNMLQIMLGNTNNLCTLTCHWMELYIAHFLYIRPFTVGLESMYGLAQKCIQLKPMAASHRLMGLLIGILGENIEVVLAECSKGFGPWMVTHAIEVLTAGSHQADTLLHEERDNLGGISMEELHRLVYAQVLSSHPLTWQIAPIYLTSCIKQGMGLLEMLLYKQPVDHNQLLLKNLEICRLYELDSVSSNIMKVPACNFGMHHLLC
;
A
#
# COMPACT_ATOMS: atom_id res chain seq x y z
N MET A 1 17.10 33.04 31.70
CA MET A 1 16.39 32.28 32.75
C MET A 1 14.89 32.41 32.53
N SER A 2 14.31 31.39 31.92
CA SER A 2 12.93 30.88 32.10
C SER A 2 12.78 29.80 31.04
N GLY A 3 13.04 28.56 31.46
CA GLY A 3 12.83 27.39 30.61
C GLY A 3 11.36 27.05 30.60
N GLU A 4 10.78 26.94 29.41
CA GLU A 4 9.52 26.24 29.22
C GLU A 4 9.84 24.78 28.92
N ASN A 5 9.40 23.96 29.87
CA ASN A 5 9.53 22.51 29.89
C ASN A 5 8.52 21.93 28.88
N GLN A 6 8.92 21.79 27.61
CA GLN A 6 8.13 21.03 26.64
C GLN A 6 8.24 19.55 26.98
N GLY A 7 7.16 18.99 27.53
CA GLY A 7 7.04 17.57 27.82
C GLY A 7 7.28 16.74 26.57
N GLY A 8 8.08 15.68 26.73
CA GLY A 8 8.46 14.74 25.68
C GLY A 8 7.26 13.97 25.11
N ALA A 9 6.60 14.56 24.12
CA ALA A 9 5.74 13.81 23.21
C ALA A 9 6.63 13.18 22.13
N ILE A 10 6.68 11.84 22.08
CA ILE A 10 7.47 11.04 21.13
C ILE A 10 6.90 11.12 19.69
N VAL A 11 5.74 11.76 19.51
CA VAL A 11 5.13 12.04 18.20
C VAL A 11 4.64 13.50 18.21
N PRO A 12 5.00 14.34 17.21
CA PRO A 12 4.43 15.66 17.10
C PRO A 12 2.92 15.56 16.93
N TYR A 13 2.18 16.22 17.81
CA TYR A 13 0.74 16.38 17.68
C TYR A 13 0.49 17.32 16.49
N SER A 14 0.07 16.78 15.35
CA SER A 14 -0.35 17.60 14.21
C SER A 14 -1.73 18.18 14.52
N GLU A 15 -1.86 19.52 14.49
CA GLU A 15 -3.14 20.22 14.61
C GLU A 15 -4.11 19.97 13.44
N GLU A 16 -3.70 19.23 12.42
CA GLU A 16 -4.63 18.63 11.44
C GLU A 16 -5.40 17.45 12.09
N ALA A 17 -6.12 17.76 13.16
CA ALA A 17 -7.00 16.84 13.83
C ALA A 17 -8.15 16.48 12.87
N LYS A 18 -7.98 15.34 12.19
CA LYS A 18 -9.10 14.50 11.73
C LYS A 18 -10.15 14.46 12.85
N LYS A 19 -11.44 14.46 12.48
CA LYS A 19 -12.58 14.32 13.40
C LYS A 19 -12.24 13.35 14.54
N PRO A 20 -12.53 13.70 15.81
CA PRO A 20 -12.19 12.84 16.95
C PRO A 20 -12.76 11.44 16.71
N VAL A 21 -11.93 10.41 16.89
CA VAL A 21 -12.35 9.01 16.72
C VAL A 21 -13.31 8.66 17.86
N VAL A 22 -14.58 8.44 17.53
CA VAL A 22 -15.63 8.12 18.51
C VAL A 22 -15.80 6.61 18.59
N TYR A 23 -15.55 6.03 19.77
CA TYR A 23 -15.80 4.62 20.04
C TYR A 23 -17.12 4.46 20.81
N PRO A 24 -18.18 3.90 20.20
CA PRO A 24 -19.46 3.72 20.87
C PRO A 24 -19.37 2.61 21.93
N LEU A 25 -19.63 2.96 23.19
CA LEU A 25 -19.64 2.02 24.32
C LEU A 25 -21.00 1.34 24.47
N ARG A 26 -21.09 0.05 24.15
CA ARG A 26 -22.31 -0.75 24.40
C ARG A 26 -22.21 -1.50 25.73
N HIS A 27 -22.39 -0.76 26.83
CA HIS A 27 -22.41 -1.37 28.18
C HIS A 27 -23.81 -1.90 28.56
N GLY A 28 -24.91 -1.32 28.08
CA GLY A 28 -26.25 -1.84 28.34
C GLY A 28 -26.72 -1.69 29.79
N LEU A 29 -26.06 -0.86 30.60
CA LEU A 29 -26.55 -0.44 31.93
C LEU A 29 -27.52 0.72 31.76
N LYS A 30 -28.58 0.74 32.56
CA LYS A 30 -29.54 1.84 32.57
C LYS A 30 -28.94 3.06 33.31
N PRO A 31 -29.20 4.30 32.84
CA PRO A 31 -28.81 5.50 33.57
C PRO A 31 -29.59 5.63 34.90
N PRO A 32 -29.05 6.30 35.93
CA PRO A 32 -27.82 7.09 35.90
C PRO A 32 -26.54 6.28 36.15
N ILE A 33 -25.51 6.58 35.36
CA ILE A 33 -24.15 6.07 35.56
C ILE A 33 -23.48 6.90 36.66
N SER A 34 -22.93 6.25 37.68
CA SER A 34 -22.35 6.93 38.85
C SER A 34 -20.85 7.20 38.70
N ARG A 35 -20.12 6.27 38.09
CA ARG A 35 -18.66 6.38 37.91
C ARG A 35 -18.20 5.61 36.67
N LEU A 36 -17.15 6.11 36.05
CA LEU A 36 -16.44 5.42 34.98
C LEU A 36 -14.97 5.25 35.38
N GLY A 37 -14.45 4.04 35.21
CA GLY A 37 -13.04 3.71 35.38
C GLY A 37 -12.45 3.32 34.04
N ILE A 38 -11.33 3.93 33.66
CA ILE A 38 -10.59 3.59 32.44
C ILE A 38 -9.23 3.06 32.87
N SER A 39 -8.89 1.88 32.36
CA SER A 39 -7.57 1.29 32.56
C SER A 39 -7.12 0.63 31.26
N TRP A 40 -5.83 0.66 30.98
CA TRP A 40 -5.26 -0.15 29.91
C TRP A 40 -5.44 -1.63 30.20
N SER A 41 -5.92 -2.37 29.21
CA SER A 41 -6.01 -3.83 29.25
C SER A 41 -4.82 -4.44 28.50
N ARG A 42 -5.05 -5.41 27.60
CA ARG A 42 -3.99 -6.00 26.79
C ARG A 42 -3.74 -5.19 25.53
N GLY A 43 -2.45 -4.91 25.31
CA GLY A 43 -1.99 -4.20 24.12
C GLY A 43 -2.74 -2.88 23.92
N ASN A 44 -3.34 -2.72 22.74
CA ASN A 44 -4.09 -1.53 22.35
C ASN A 44 -5.57 -1.53 22.79
N SER A 45 -5.93 -2.24 23.87
CA SER A 45 -7.31 -2.27 24.36
C SER A 45 -7.45 -1.50 25.67
N LEU A 46 -8.50 -0.69 25.77
CA LEU A 46 -8.94 -0.07 27.02
C LEU A 46 -10.02 -0.92 27.66
N ARG A 47 -9.86 -1.19 28.96
CA ARG A 47 -10.96 -1.67 29.80
C ARG A 47 -11.69 -0.44 30.36
N VAL A 48 -12.95 -0.31 29.98
CA VAL A 48 -13.86 0.72 30.48
C VAL A 48 -14.85 0.06 31.43
N THR A 49 -14.73 0.38 32.72
CA THR A 49 -15.63 -0.11 33.76
C THR A 49 -16.65 0.97 34.10
N VAL A 50 -17.93 0.65 33.89
CA VAL A 50 -19.06 1.55 34.13
C VAL A 50 -19.76 1.09 35.40
N PHE A 51 -19.89 1.98 36.39
CA PHE A 51 -20.55 1.70 37.66
C PHE A 51 -21.91 2.38 37.73
N GLN A 52 -22.90 1.68 38.27
CA GLN A 52 -24.22 2.21 38.56
C GLN A 52 -24.32 2.59 40.05
N GLN A 53 -25.15 3.57 40.38
CA GLN A 53 -25.49 3.86 41.77
C GLN A 53 -26.45 2.78 42.28
N PRO A 54 -26.27 2.24 43.49
CA PRO A 54 -27.24 1.32 44.08
C PRO A 54 -28.57 2.04 44.24
N SER A 55 -29.64 1.50 43.62
CA SER A 55 -31.01 2.00 43.82
C SER A 55 -31.71 1.13 44.85
N GLU A 56 -32.39 1.74 45.82
CA GLU A 56 -33.05 1.04 46.93
C GLU A 56 -34.23 0.15 46.46
N ASP A 57 -34.69 0.33 45.22
CA ASP A 57 -35.87 -0.36 44.64
C ASP A 57 -35.54 -1.47 43.63
N SER A 58 -34.25 -1.80 43.42
CA SER A 58 -33.85 -2.81 42.41
C SER A 58 -33.11 -3.99 43.05
N GLU A 59 -33.83 -5.05 43.40
CA GLU A 59 -33.26 -6.29 43.95
C GLU A 59 -32.32 -7.06 42.98
N ASN A 60 -32.16 -6.63 41.71
CA ASN A 60 -31.53 -7.47 40.68
C ASN A 60 -30.37 -6.86 39.86
N GLU A 61 -29.97 -5.59 40.03
CA GLU A 61 -28.85 -5.01 39.22
C GLU A 61 -27.92 -4.09 40.03
N VAL A 62 -27.46 -4.54 41.20
CA VAL A 62 -26.31 -3.90 41.87
C VAL A 62 -25.04 -4.41 41.21
N GLY A 63 -24.53 -3.70 40.19
CA GLY A 63 -23.29 -4.10 39.55
C GLY A 63 -22.73 -3.10 38.56
N GLY A 64 -21.41 -2.95 38.55
CA GLY A 64 -20.70 -2.30 37.44
C GLY A 64 -20.42 -3.29 36.31
N LYS A 65 -20.28 -2.79 35.08
CA LYS A 65 -19.93 -3.60 33.91
C LYS A 65 -18.59 -3.15 33.33
N ALA A 66 -17.70 -4.09 33.10
CA ALA A 66 -16.48 -3.86 32.33
C ALA A 66 -16.72 -4.18 30.85
N VAL A 67 -16.32 -3.28 29.97
CA VAL A 67 -16.31 -3.45 28.52
C VAL A 67 -14.89 -3.24 28.03
N GLU A 68 -14.43 -4.09 27.12
CA GLU A 68 -13.15 -3.91 26.46
C GLU A 68 -13.35 -3.19 25.13
N VAL A 69 -12.61 -2.11 24.93
CA VAL A 69 -12.62 -1.28 23.72
C VAL A 69 -11.26 -1.41 23.08
N ARG A 70 -11.21 -1.99 21.88
CA ARG A 70 -9.99 -2.00 21.09
C ARG A 70 -9.80 -0.63 20.45
N LEU A 71 -8.61 -0.07 20.58
CA LEU A 71 -8.21 1.15 19.89
C LEU A 71 -7.57 0.75 18.57
N ASP A 72 -8.40 0.50 17.57
CA ASP A 72 -7.98 0.26 16.20
C ASP A 72 -8.26 1.50 15.33
N GLY A 73 -7.19 2.21 14.99
CA GLY A 73 -7.22 3.26 13.96
C GLY A 73 -7.32 2.68 12.54
N ARG A 74 -8.06 1.59 12.35
CA ARG A 74 -8.16 0.89 11.06
C ARG A 74 -9.30 1.48 10.25
N ASP A 75 -9.03 1.88 9.02
CA ASP A 75 -9.99 2.51 8.09
C ASP A 75 -11.07 1.54 7.53
N GLY A 76 -11.29 0.38 8.16
CA GLY A 76 -12.33 -0.60 7.77
C GLY A 76 -12.11 -1.34 6.44
N GLU A 77 -11.11 -0.95 5.64
CA GLU A 77 -10.79 -1.53 4.33
C GLU A 77 -10.52 -3.05 4.37
N ILE A 78 -9.80 -3.52 5.39
CA ILE A 78 -9.42 -4.93 5.53
C ILE A 78 -10.19 -5.53 6.69
N SER A 79 -10.94 -6.60 6.41
CA SER A 79 -11.72 -7.33 7.43
C SER A 79 -10.81 -7.96 8.50
N ASP A 80 -11.34 -8.15 9.71
CA ASP A 80 -10.60 -8.81 10.79
C ASP A 80 -10.12 -10.23 10.41
N ALA A 81 -10.90 -10.96 9.62
CA ALA A 81 -10.51 -12.29 9.14
C ALA A 81 -9.30 -12.22 8.20
N GLN A 82 -9.28 -11.24 7.29
CA GLN A 82 -8.17 -11.01 6.39
C GLN A 82 -6.93 -10.50 7.14
N TRP A 83 -7.08 -9.61 8.13
CA TRP A 83 -5.97 -9.21 9.00
C TRP A 83 -5.37 -10.38 9.75
N ARG A 84 -6.18 -11.33 10.24
CA ARG A 84 -5.66 -12.56 10.85
C ARG A 84 -4.89 -13.40 9.82
N ARG A 85 -5.41 -13.56 8.60
CA ARG A 85 -4.70 -14.25 7.52
C ARG A 85 -3.33 -13.64 7.27
N ILE A 86 -3.27 -12.31 7.15
CA ILE A 86 -2.03 -11.56 6.94
C ILE A 86 -1.08 -11.75 8.12
N ALA A 87 -1.56 -11.54 9.35
CA ALA A 87 -0.71 -11.67 10.55
C ALA A 87 -0.11 -13.08 10.70
N TYR A 88 -0.88 -14.14 10.43
CA TYR A 88 -0.36 -15.51 10.47
C TYR A 88 0.54 -15.84 9.28
N GLY A 89 0.13 -15.43 8.08
CA GLY A 89 0.90 -15.70 6.86
C GLY A 89 2.27 -15.03 6.87
N SER A 90 2.40 -13.88 7.54
CA SER A 90 3.67 -13.15 7.62
C SER A 90 4.69 -13.75 8.59
N VAL A 91 4.27 -14.67 9.47
CA VAL A 91 5.12 -15.26 10.50
C VAL A 91 6.26 -16.09 9.91
N SER A 92 5.96 -17.00 8.98
CA SER A 92 6.97 -17.90 8.43
C SER A 92 8.04 -17.14 7.61
N PRO A 93 7.66 -16.24 6.67
CA PRO A 93 8.63 -15.40 5.97
C PRO A 93 9.48 -14.56 6.92
N PHE A 94 8.86 -13.95 7.94
CA PHE A 94 9.57 -13.14 8.92
C PHE A 94 10.58 -13.96 9.73
N ALA A 95 10.16 -15.10 10.29
CA ALA A 95 11.03 -15.96 11.09
C ALA A 95 12.23 -16.48 10.27
N LEU A 96 11.99 -16.84 9.00
CA LEU A 96 13.06 -17.26 8.08
C LEU A 96 14.06 -16.12 7.83
N LEU A 97 13.58 -14.91 7.56
CA LEU A 97 14.44 -13.74 7.36
C LEU A 97 15.27 -13.43 8.61
N GLN A 98 14.66 -13.45 9.80
CA GLN A 98 15.37 -13.21 11.06
C GLN A 98 16.41 -14.31 11.36
N SER A 99 16.09 -15.57 11.06
CA SER A 99 17.06 -16.68 11.19
C SER A 99 18.27 -16.44 10.30
N ARG A 100 18.06 -16.06 9.03
CA ARG A 100 19.14 -15.73 8.10
C ARG A 100 19.96 -14.54 8.63
N LYS A 101 19.30 -13.46 9.05
CA LYS A 101 19.96 -12.27 9.65
C LYS A 101 20.88 -12.64 10.82
N ASN A 102 20.41 -13.50 11.72
CA ASN A 102 21.19 -13.99 12.87
C ASN A 102 22.39 -14.86 12.46
N SER A 103 22.23 -15.71 11.43
CA SER A 103 23.35 -16.47 10.87
C SER A 103 24.40 -15.55 10.25
N PHE A 104 24.00 -14.53 9.48
CA PHE A 104 24.91 -13.53 8.92
C PHE A 104 25.66 -12.76 10.00
N ALA A 105 24.96 -12.28 11.03
CA ALA A 105 25.56 -11.56 12.15
C ALA A 105 26.53 -12.44 12.98
N SER A 106 26.33 -13.76 12.99
CA SER A 106 27.24 -14.70 13.64
C SER A 106 28.51 -14.95 12.81
N LEU A 107 28.38 -15.02 11.48
CA LEU A 107 29.51 -15.20 10.56
C LEU A 107 30.41 -13.96 10.47
N SER A 108 29.83 -12.75 10.50
CA SER A 108 30.59 -11.49 10.48
C SER A 108 31.41 -11.27 11.75
N LYS A 109 30.99 -11.82 12.90
CA LYS A 109 31.78 -11.82 14.14
C LYS A 109 32.99 -12.77 14.08
N ILE A 110 32.99 -13.75 13.16
CA ILE A 110 34.05 -14.75 13.02
C ILE A 110 35.07 -14.35 11.92
N SER A 111 34.65 -13.58 10.91
CA SER A 111 35.50 -13.11 9.81
C SER A 111 35.71 -11.59 9.89
N SER A 112 36.92 -11.15 10.22
CA SER A 112 37.27 -9.72 10.41
C SER A 112 37.50 -8.93 9.11
N THR A 113 37.15 -9.47 7.93
CA THR A 113 37.60 -8.92 6.63
C THR A 113 36.49 -8.54 5.65
N THR A 114 35.22 -8.51 6.04
CA THR A 114 34.15 -8.10 5.11
C THR A 114 33.00 -7.39 5.84
N SER A 115 32.57 -6.24 5.32
CA SER A 115 31.44 -5.48 5.88
C SER A 115 30.15 -6.32 5.86
N PRO A 116 29.23 -6.18 6.83
CA PRO A 116 28.18 -7.17 7.11
C PRO A 116 27.04 -7.30 6.07
N PHE A 117 27.09 -6.56 4.97
CA PHE A 117 26.08 -6.56 3.93
C PHE A 117 26.70 -7.07 2.63
N ASP A 118 26.69 -8.39 2.47
CA ASP A 118 27.06 -9.05 1.22
C ASP A 118 26.17 -8.60 0.07
N ALA A 119 26.69 -8.70 -1.15
CA ALA A 119 25.99 -8.41 -2.40
C ALA A 119 24.67 -9.19 -2.58
N GLU A 120 24.37 -10.16 -1.70
CA GLU A 120 23.21 -11.06 -1.74
C GLU A 120 22.12 -10.73 -0.71
N TRP A 121 22.35 -9.86 0.30
CA TRP A 121 21.34 -9.61 1.36
C TRP A 121 20.00 -9.10 0.81
N TRP A 122 20.06 -8.23 -0.20
CA TRP A 122 18.88 -7.70 -0.87
C TRP A 122 18.05 -8.78 -1.56
N GLU A 123 18.65 -9.91 -1.97
CA GLU A 123 17.93 -11.02 -2.60
C GLU A 123 17.04 -11.74 -1.58
N TYR A 124 17.54 -11.95 -0.36
CA TYR A 124 16.75 -12.52 0.72
C TYR A 124 15.62 -11.59 1.16
N VAL A 125 15.86 -10.28 1.19
CA VAL A 125 14.80 -9.31 1.49
C VAL A 125 13.78 -9.24 0.35
N LEU A 126 14.21 -9.36 -0.91
CA LEU A 126 13.30 -9.41 -2.05
C LEU A 126 12.46 -10.70 -2.07
N GLU A 127 13.05 -11.85 -1.72
CA GLU A 127 12.31 -13.11 -1.55
C GLU A 127 11.23 -12.96 -0.47
N TYR A 128 11.62 -12.44 0.71
CA TYR A 128 10.69 -12.12 1.78
C TYR A 128 9.60 -11.15 1.33
N SER A 129 9.96 -10.09 0.58
CA SER A 129 9.01 -9.10 0.10
C SER A 129 7.99 -9.69 -0.86
N LYS A 130 8.41 -10.62 -1.73
CA LYS A 130 7.52 -11.36 -2.64
C LYS A 130 6.55 -12.26 -1.88
N ASP A 131 7.02 -12.94 -0.83
CA ASP A 131 6.15 -13.76 0.02
C ASP A 131 5.08 -12.90 0.72
N ILE A 132 5.47 -11.73 1.23
CA ILE A 132 4.53 -10.78 1.82
C ILE A 132 3.57 -10.20 0.77
N SER A 133 4.07 -9.80 -0.40
CA SER A 133 3.24 -9.26 -1.48
C SER A 133 2.18 -10.26 -1.95
N SER A 134 2.57 -11.53 -2.09
CA SER A 134 1.65 -12.65 -2.40
C SER A 134 0.56 -12.81 -1.33
N LEU A 135 0.93 -12.70 -0.05
CA LEU A 135 -0.01 -12.77 1.07
C LEU A 135 -1.00 -11.60 1.11
N LEU A 136 -0.57 -10.41 0.70
CA LEU A 136 -1.41 -9.22 0.59
C LEU A 136 -2.37 -9.29 -0.61
N GLY A 137 -2.07 -10.13 -1.60
CA GLY A 137 -2.97 -10.42 -2.71
C GLY A 137 -4.30 -11.03 -2.27
N ASN A 138 -5.38 -10.67 -2.97
CA ASN A 138 -6.66 -11.34 -2.83
C ASN A 138 -6.62 -12.65 -3.65
N GLN A 139 -6.72 -13.80 -2.99
CA GLN A 139 -7.02 -15.05 -3.68
C GLN A 139 -8.46 -14.95 -4.19
N THR A 140 -8.64 -14.52 -5.43
CA THR A 140 -9.92 -14.67 -6.14
C THR A 140 -9.78 -15.82 -7.11
N SER A 141 -10.65 -16.80 -6.97
CA SER A 141 -10.90 -17.86 -7.94
C SER A 141 -11.67 -17.27 -9.12
N THR A 142 -11.03 -16.42 -9.92
CA THR A 142 -11.68 -15.89 -11.12
C THR A 142 -11.66 -16.99 -12.18
N THR A 143 -12.83 -17.58 -12.42
CA THR A 143 -13.09 -18.40 -13.60
C THR A 143 -13.05 -17.44 -14.78
N GLN A 144 -11.94 -17.41 -15.53
CA GLN A 144 -11.87 -16.62 -16.76
C GLN A 144 -13.03 -17.02 -17.66
N SER A 145 -13.95 -16.10 -17.94
CA SER A 145 -14.98 -16.30 -18.95
C SER A 145 -14.28 -16.47 -20.30
N LEU A 146 -14.51 -17.60 -20.96
CA LEU A 146 -13.90 -17.93 -22.26
C LEU A 146 -14.38 -17.04 -23.42
N ILE A 147 -15.35 -16.16 -23.17
CA ILE A 147 -15.93 -15.23 -24.14
C ILE A 147 -15.65 -13.81 -23.63
N GLU A 148 -14.81 -13.07 -24.36
CA GLU A 148 -14.48 -11.67 -24.06
C GLU A 148 -15.52 -10.75 -24.73
N ASP A 149 -16.20 -9.90 -23.94
CA ASP A 149 -17.09 -8.87 -24.48
C ASP A 149 -16.24 -7.76 -25.13
N PRO A 150 -16.42 -7.45 -26.43
CA PRO A 150 -15.66 -6.40 -27.10
C PRO A 150 -15.87 -5.01 -26.48
N LYS A 151 -17.01 -4.77 -25.81
CA LYS A 151 -17.31 -3.51 -25.10
C LYS A 151 -16.86 -3.52 -23.63
N GLU A 152 -16.36 -4.62 -23.11
CA GLU A 152 -15.77 -4.67 -21.78
C GLU A 152 -14.33 -4.13 -21.83
N VAL A 153 -14.15 -2.87 -21.43
CA VAL A 153 -12.87 -2.17 -21.52
C VAL A 153 -12.00 -2.48 -20.30
N LEU A 154 -12.59 -2.44 -19.10
CA LEU A 154 -11.97 -2.78 -17.83
C LEU A 154 -12.37 -4.19 -17.40
N LYS A 155 -11.38 -5.02 -17.08
CA LYS A 155 -11.60 -6.36 -16.51
C LYS A 155 -12.03 -6.24 -15.05
N LYS A 156 -12.89 -7.15 -14.60
CA LYS A 156 -13.21 -7.31 -13.17
C LYS A 156 -12.09 -8.05 -12.46
N ASP A 157 -11.01 -7.34 -12.17
CA ASP A 157 -9.91 -7.84 -11.35
C ASP A 157 -10.27 -7.78 -9.85
N PRO A 158 -9.60 -8.57 -8.98
CA PRO A 158 -9.78 -8.47 -7.55
C PRO A 158 -9.62 -7.03 -7.06
N GLU A 159 -10.48 -6.61 -6.14
CA GLU A 159 -10.38 -5.26 -5.56
C GLU A 159 -8.98 -5.04 -4.98
N PRO A 160 -8.26 -3.99 -5.41
CA PRO A 160 -6.97 -3.67 -4.86
C PRO A 160 -7.10 -3.25 -3.40
N SER A 161 -5.99 -3.34 -2.66
CA SER A 161 -5.91 -2.76 -1.31
C SER A 161 -4.76 -1.77 -1.21
N ASN A 162 -4.97 -0.70 -0.45
CA ASN A 162 -3.96 0.28 -0.14
C ASN A 162 -2.76 -0.36 0.57
N LEU A 163 -2.98 -1.37 1.41
CA LEU A 163 -1.90 -2.08 2.08
C LEU A 163 -0.95 -2.74 1.08
N LYS A 164 -1.48 -3.44 0.07
CA LYS A 164 -0.67 -4.04 -0.99
C LYS A 164 0.02 -2.99 -1.85
N ALA A 165 -0.71 -1.95 -2.24
CA ALA A 165 -0.17 -0.85 -3.05
C ALA A 165 1.03 -0.18 -2.36
N ALA A 166 0.93 0.09 -1.05
CA ALA A 166 2.01 0.67 -0.26
C ALA A 166 3.22 -0.27 -0.15
N TRP A 167 2.98 -1.58 0.03
CA TRP A 167 4.04 -2.58 0.07
C TRP A 167 4.83 -2.64 -1.23
N GLU A 168 4.13 -2.68 -2.37
CA GLU A 168 4.77 -2.75 -3.69
C GLU A 168 5.53 -1.47 -4.06
N LEU A 169 5.09 -0.30 -3.56
CA LEU A 169 5.90 0.93 -3.65
C LEU A 169 7.21 0.77 -2.88
N MET A 170 7.17 0.33 -1.62
CA MET A 170 8.40 0.17 -0.84
C MET A 170 9.33 -0.89 -1.46
N GLU A 171 8.78 -2.02 -1.91
CA GLU A 171 9.54 -3.06 -2.60
C GLU A 171 10.27 -2.49 -3.83
N SER A 172 9.56 -1.75 -4.68
CA SER A 172 10.11 -1.21 -5.93
C SER A 172 11.26 -0.23 -5.72
N PHE A 173 11.22 0.56 -4.63
CA PHE A 173 12.23 1.58 -4.36
C PHE A 173 13.41 1.06 -3.52
N TYR A 174 13.18 0.15 -2.56
CA TYR A 174 14.19 -0.23 -1.58
C TYR A 174 14.73 -1.66 -1.74
N ALA A 175 13.91 -2.63 -2.18
CA ALA A 175 14.31 -4.03 -2.26
C ALA A 175 14.62 -4.50 -3.69
N ASP A 176 13.78 -4.16 -4.67
CA ASP A 176 13.91 -4.63 -6.05
C ASP A 176 14.94 -3.82 -6.84
N LYS A 177 16.23 -4.15 -6.63
CA LYS A 177 17.35 -3.55 -7.37
C LYS A 177 17.26 -3.76 -8.88
N LEU A 178 16.58 -4.82 -9.34
CA LEU A 178 16.43 -5.12 -10.77
C LEU A 178 15.49 -4.13 -11.46
N SER A 179 14.57 -3.54 -10.69
CA SER A 179 13.61 -2.56 -11.17
C SER A 179 14.12 -1.13 -11.22
N GLN A 180 15.23 -0.81 -10.54
CA GLN A 180 15.76 0.56 -10.47
C GLN A 180 16.05 1.17 -11.84
N ALA A 181 16.54 0.37 -12.80
CA ALA A 181 16.84 0.84 -14.15
C ALA A 181 15.60 1.27 -14.96
N TRP A 182 14.41 0.88 -14.51
CA TRP A 182 13.13 1.12 -15.18
C TRP A 182 12.01 1.49 -14.19
N LEU A 183 12.37 2.13 -13.09
CA LEU A 183 11.44 2.52 -12.03
C LEU A 183 10.24 3.37 -12.52
N PRO A 184 10.38 4.31 -13.49
CA PRO A 184 9.23 5.01 -14.04
C PRO A 184 8.19 4.09 -14.68
N GLU A 185 8.63 3.03 -15.35
CA GLU A 185 7.76 2.03 -15.98
C GLU A 185 7.06 1.17 -14.92
N ARG A 186 7.75 0.84 -13.81
CA ARG A 186 7.11 0.22 -12.64
C ARG A 186 6.01 1.09 -12.04
N LEU A 187 6.21 2.40 -11.98
CA LEU A 187 5.19 3.33 -11.48
C LEU A 187 3.97 3.40 -12.40
N VAL A 188 4.16 3.26 -13.72
CA VAL A 188 3.05 3.16 -14.69
C VAL A 188 2.20 1.91 -14.40
N ASP A 189 2.86 0.76 -14.24
CA ASP A 189 2.17 -0.50 -13.92
C ASP A 189 1.44 -0.39 -12.58
N TRP A 190 2.12 0.14 -11.55
CA TRP A 190 1.55 0.36 -10.23
C TRP A 190 0.32 1.27 -10.26
N LEU A 191 0.36 2.36 -11.03
CA LEU A 191 -0.81 3.22 -11.17
C LEU A 191 -1.95 2.48 -11.87
N ALA A 192 -1.67 1.70 -12.92
CA ALA A 192 -2.70 0.91 -13.60
C ALA A 192 -3.45 -0.04 -12.64
N ASP A 193 -2.72 -0.66 -11.71
CA ASP A 193 -3.28 -1.62 -10.76
C ASP A 193 -4.03 -0.96 -9.58
N TYR A 194 -3.65 0.28 -9.21
CA TYR A 194 -4.09 0.92 -7.97
C TYR A 194 -4.82 2.27 -8.13
N ASP A 195 -4.99 2.78 -9.36
CA ASP A 195 -5.65 4.08 -9.61
C ASP A 195 -7.06 4.15 -8.99
N SER A 196 -7.79 3.04 -8.99
CA SER A 196 -9.13 2.92 -8.41
C SER A 196 -9.20 3.21 -6.91
N LEU A 197 -8.08 3.06 -6.18
CA LEU A 197 -8.03 3.36 -4.74
C LEU A 197 -8.21 4.86 -4.46
N PHE A 198 -7.81 5.71 -5.40
CA PHE A 198 -7.92 7.16 -5.26
C PHE A 198 -9.34 7.68 -5.54
N SER A 199 -10.17 6.89 -6.25
CA SER A 199 -11.52 7.28 -6.68
C SER A 199 -12.47 7.61 -5.53
N SER A 200 -12.17 7.15 -4.30
CA SER A 200 -12.93 7.50 -3.09
C SER A 200 -12.70 8.93 -2.60
N THR A 201 -11.59 9.55 -3.00
CA THR A 201 -11.14 10.87 -2.51
C THR A 201 -11.15 11.93 -3.59
N GLN A 202 -10.99 11.55 -4.85
CA GLN A 202 -10.89 12.45 -5.99
C GLN A 202 -11.25 11.72 -7.28
N GLU A 203 -11.46 12.48 -8.36
CA GLU A 203 -11.61 11.90 -9.70
C GLU A 203 -10.29 11.28 -10.16
N THR A 204 -10.36 10.19 -10.94
CA THR A 204 -9.21 9.48 -11.48
C THR A 204 -9.47 9.03 -12.92
N VAL A 205 -8.41 8.70 -13.68
CA VAL A 205 -8.60 8.10 -15.03
C VAL A 205 -9.42 6.81 -14.95
N HIS A 206 -9.20 5.98 -13.94
CA HIS A 206 -9.97 4.76 -13.71
C HIS A 206 -11.46 5.06 -13.51
N SER A 207 -11.83 6.02 -12.65
CA SER A 207 -13.24 6.36 -12.43
C SER A 207 -13.91 6.87 -13.70
N LYS A 208 -13.18 7.67 -14.50
CA LYS A 208 -13.66 8.14 -15.82
C LYS A 208 -13.93 6.98 -16.78
N LEU A 209 -13.03 5.99 -16.85
CA LEU A 209 -13.22 4.78 -17.66
C LEU A 209 -14.39 3.94 -17.17
N VAL A 210 -14.52 3.71 -15.87
CA VAL A 210 -15.63 2.96 -15.27
C VAL A 210 -16.96 3.62 -15.64
N ASP A 211 -17.05 4.94 -15.52
CA ASP A 211 -18.26 5.68 -15.85
C ASP A 211 -18.55 5.66 -17.35
N PHE A 212 -17.54 5.79 -18.20
CA PHE A 212 -17.73 5.68 -19.66
C PHE A 212 -18.14 4.27 -20.10
N GLN A 213 -17.60 3.21 -19.48
CA GLN A 213 -17.98 1.83 -19.80
C GLN A 213 -19.46 1.55 -19.54
N LYS A 214 -20.06 2.20 -18.52
CA LYS A 214 -21.52 2.12 -18.27
C LYS A 214 -22.31 2.72 -19.43
N ASP A 215 -21.83 3.85 -19.97
CA ASP A 215 -22.50 4.58 -21.06
C ASP A 215 -22.35 3.85 -22.41
N LEU A 216 -21.21 3.16 -22.62
CA LEU A 216 -20.82 2.51 -23.88
C LEU A 216 -21.84 1.48 -24.40
N VAL A 217 -22.61 0.85 -23.50
CA VAL A 217 -23.64 -0.12 -23.88
C VAL A 217 -24.74 0.54 -24.73
N SER A 218 -25.03 1.81 -24.48
CA SER A 218 -26.12 2.56 -25.12
C SER A 218 -25.73 3.32 -26.40
N LEU A 219 -24.43 3.51 -26.63
CA LEU A 219 -23.92 4.31 -27.75
C LEU A 219 -23.93 3.52 -29.07
N GLN A 220 -24.42 4.17 -30.13
CA GLN A 220 -24.40 3.66 -31.52
C GLN A 220 -23.21 4.18 -32.32
N VAL A 221 -22.94 5.48 -32.26
CA VAL A 221 -21.78 6.14 -32.88
C VAL A 221 -20.92 6.68 -31.75
N ILE A 222 -19.89 5.95 -31.36
CA ILE A 222 -19.11 6.27 -30.16
C ILE A 222 -18.21 7.48 -30.36
N GLU A 223 -17.75 7.72 -31.60
CA GLU A 223 -16.83 8.81 -31.93
C GLU A 223 -17.47 10.20 -31.88
N ASP A 224 -18.80 10.27 -31.83
CA ASP A 224 -19.55 11.52 -31.67
C ASP A 224 -19.67 11.97 -30.21
N GLU A 225 -19.44 11.06 -29.27
CA GLU A 225 -19.53 11.34 -27.83
C GLU A 225 -18.24 12.02 -27.34
N PRO A 226 -18.27 13.27 -26.83
CA PRO A 226 -17.06 13.95 -26.36
C PRO A 226 -16.32 13.16 -25.26
N LYS A 227 -17.07 12.47 -24.39
CA LYS A 227 -16.51 11.63 -23.31
C LYS A 227 -15.64 10.49 -23.85
N TYR A 228 -15.93 9.96 -25.04
CA TYR A 228 -15.10 8.92 -25.67
C TYR A 228 -13.66 9.41 -25.90
N TRP A 229 -13.50 10.61 -26.50
CA TRP A 229 -12.19 11.20 -26.76
C TRP A 229 -11.48 11.67 -25.50
N GLU A 230 -12.22 12.22 -24.53
CA GLU A 230 -11.68 12.61 -23.23
C GLU A 230 -11.05 11.41 -22.50
N VAL A 231 -11.82 10.33 -22.35
CA VAL A 231 -11.41 9.15 -21.60
C VAL A 231 -10.25 8.42 -22.27
N MET A 232 -10.26 8.29 -23.60
CA MET A 232 -9.10 7.77 -24.34
C MET A 232 -7.85 8.64 -24.17
N SER A 233 -8.01 9.96 -24.18
CA SER A 233 -6.91 10.90 -23.99
C SER A 233 -6.32 10.81 -22.58
N SER A 234 -7.16 10.70 -21.55
CA SER A 234 -6.73 10.48 -20.16
C SER A 234 -6.02 9.12 -19.99
N ALA A 235 -6.57 8.04 -20.53
CA ALA A 235 -5.94 6.71 -20.52
C ALA A 235 -4.59 6.71 -21.26
N LEU A 236 -4.49 7.42 -22.38
CA LEU A 236 -3.23 7.58 -23.10
C LEU A 236 -2.22 8.36 -22.25
N ALA A 237 -2.63 9.45 -21.60
CA ALA A 237 -1.75 10.28 -20.78
C ALA A 237 -1.05 9.49 -19.65
N VAL A 238 -1.71 8.46 -19.09
CA VAL A 238 -1.14 7.58 -18.05
C VAL A 238 -0.53 6.28 -18.59
N GLY A 239 -0.52 6.08 -19.91
CA GLY A 239 0.18 4.95 -20.54
C GLY A 239 -0.61 3.65 -20.60
N TRP A 240 -1.95 3.69 -20.50
CA TRP A 240 -2.84 2.53 -20.63
C TRP A 240 -3.12 2.20 -22.10
N LEU A 241 -2.05 1.88 -22.83
CA LEU A 241 -2.03 1.79 -24.30
C LEU A 241 -2.99 0.73 -24.85
N ASP A 242 -3.09 -0.42 -24.19
CA ASP A 242 -3.97 -1.53 -24.54
C ASP A 242 -5.45 -1.12 -24.49
N ILE A 243 -5.85 -0.40 -23.43
CA ILE A 243 -7.20 0.17 -23.30
C ILE A 243 -7.47 1.17 -24.42
N VAL A 244 -6.52 2.06 -24.70
CA VAL A 244 -6.68 3.09 -25.74
C VAL A 244 -6.83 2.47 -27.13
N VAL A 245 -6.00 1.48 -27.47
CA VAL A 245 -6.08 0.79 -28.76
C VAL A 245 -7.36 -0.03 -28.86
N LYS A 246 -7.81 -0.66 -27.77
CA LYS A 246 -9.11 -1.35 -27.72
C LYS A 246 -10.26 -0.38 -28.02
N LEU A 247 -10.26 0.80 -27.38
CA LEU A 247 -11.26 1.83 -27.62
C LEU A 247 -11.23 2.36 -29.06
N LEU A 248 -10.04 2.66 -29.61
CA LEU A 248 -9.89 3.08 -31.01
C LEU A 248 -10.44 2.06 -31.99
N ARG A 249 -10.33 0.76 -31.71
CA ARG A 249 -10.88 -0.32 -32.55
C ARG A 249 -12.40 -0.43 -32.50
N LEU A 250 -13.07 0.23 -31.55
CA LEU A 250 -14.52 0.33 -31.53
C LEU A 250 -15.05 1.44 -32.44
N HIS A 251 -14.16 2.30 -32.96
CA HIS A 251 -14.52 3.44 -33.80
C HIS A 251 -15.31 3.02 -35.06
N GLY A 252 -16.34 3.79 -35.42
CA GLY A 252 -17.25 3.45 -36.52
C GLY A 252 -16.58 3.21 -37.89
N SER A 253 -15.41 3.79 -38.13
CA SER A 253 -14.63 3.57 -39.36
C SER A 253 -14.11 2.14 -39.55
N TYR A 254 -14.15 1.28 -38.53
CA TYR A 254 -13.84 -0.16 -38.65
C TYR A 254 -15.06 -1.00 -39.09
N GLN A 255 -16.26 -0.41 -39.18
CA GLN A 255 -17.46 -1.13 -39.61
C GLN A 255 -17.35 -1.45 -41.12
N LEU A 256 -17.53 -2.73 -41.44
CA LEU A 256 -17.30 -3.28 -42.79
C LEU A 256 -18.16 -2.60 -43.88
N ASP A 257 -19.35 -2.14 -43.52
CA ASP A 257 -20.29 -1.43 -44.39
C ASP A 257 -19.91 0.04 -44.66
N GLN A 258 -19.00 0.61 -43.87
CA GLN A 258 -18.58 2.02 -43.98
C GLN A 258 -17.18 2.23 -44.55
N LEU A 259 -16.37 1.16 -44.70
CA LEU A 259 -14.96 1.22 -45.09
C LEU A 259 -14.71 2.01 -46.38
N GLY A 260 -15.57 1.88 -47.40
CA GLY A 260 -15.39 2.58 -48.68
C GLY A 260 -15.58 4.10 -48.58
N ASN A 261 -16.44 4.59 -47.68
CA ASN A 261 -16.74 6.01 -47.53
C ASN A 261 -15.84 6.69 -46.48
N ARG A 262 -15.22 5.92 -45.59
CA ARG A 262 -14.41 6.40 -44.46
C ARG A 262 -12.96 5.88 -44.52
N GLU A 263 -12.45 5.51 -45.69
CA GLU A 263 -11.12 4.90 -45.85
C GLU A 263 -9.98 5.77 -45.27
N THR A 264 -9.95 7.07 -45.58
CA THR A 264 -8.95 7.99 -45.03
C THR A 264 -9.06 8.11 -43.51
N GLU A 265 -10.28 8.15 -42.99
CA GLU A 265 -10.53 8.23 -41.55
C GLU A 265 -10.07 6.94 -40.85
N ASN A 266 -10.40 5.77 -41.40
CA ASN A 266 -9.90 4.48 -40.94
C ASN A 266 -8.36 4.43 -40.96
N GLY A 267 -7.74 4.88 -42.05
CA GLY A 267 -6.28 4.95 -42.18
C GLY A 267 -5.62 5.85 -41.13
N LEU A 268 -6.25 6.98 -40.76
CA LEU A 268 -5.77 7.85 -39.68
C LEU A 268 -5.91 7.19 -38.31
N VAL A 269 -7.07 6.59 -38.02
CA VAL A 269 -7.32 5.87 -36.75
C VAL A 269 -6.31 4.74 -36.59
N GLU A 270 -6.10 3.93 -37.63
CA GLU A 270 -5.14 2.83 -37.64
C GLU A 270 -3.70 3.33 -37.49
N ALA A 271 -3.32 4.41 -38.19
CA ALA A 271 -1.98 4.99 -38.05
C ALA A 271 -1.69 5.44 -36.62
N VAL A 272 -2.66 6.07 -35.95
CA VAL A 272 -2.54 6.46 -34.54
C VAL A 272 -2.50 5.23 -33.63
N ALA A 273 -3.35 4.22 -33.85
CA ALA A 273 -3.34 2.98 -33.09
C ALA A 273 -2.00 2.24 -33.20
N VAL A 274 -1.38 2.21 -34.38
CA VAL A 274 -0.05 1.64 -34.60
C VAL A 274 1.04 2.42 -33.87
N LEU A 275 1.01 3.76 -33.91
CA LEU A 275 1.97 4.59 -33.16
C LEU A 275 1.87 4.32 -31.67
N ILE A 276 0.65 4.26 -31.11
CA ILE A 276 0.42 3.95 -29.70
C ILE A 276 0.91 2.53 -29.37
N SER A 277 0.58 1.55 -30.20
CA SER A 277 0.99 0.15 -30.01
C SER A 277 2.52 -0.06 -30.03
N LYS A 278 3.25 0.85 -30.68
CA LYS A 278 4.72 0.81 -30.84
C LYS A 278 5.46 1.81 -29.94
N MET A 279 4.79 2.39 -28.96
CA MET A 279 5.43 3.28 -28.00
C MET A 279 6.64 2.58 -27.37
N PRO A 280 7.86 3.15 -27.46
CA PRO A 280 9.04 2.54 -26.83
C PRO A 280 8.91 2.53 -25.31
N ARG A 281 9.25 1.41 -24.66
CA ARG A 281 9.16 1.18 -23.22
C ARG A 281 10.52 0.76 -22.68
N MET A 282 11.05 1.47 -21.69
CA MET A 282 12.35 1.14 -21.08
C MET A 282 12.15 0.07 -20.02
N ARG A 283 12.03 -1.21 -20.40
CA ARG A 283 11.82 -2.32 -19.47
C ARG A 283 12.32 -3.65 -20.06
N PRO A 284 12.56 -4.69 -19.24
CA PRO A 284 13.06 -5.97 -19.71
C PRO A 284 12.10 -6.65 -20.70
N GLU A 285 10.84 -6.78 -20.30
CA GLU A 285 9.79 -7.53 -20.98
C GLU A 285 8.43 -6.92 -20.66
N LEU A 286 7.43 -7.21 -21.50
CA LEU A 286 6.02 -6.84 -21.30
C LEU A 286 5.21 -8.09 -21.02
N GLU A 287 4.20 -7.94 -20.18
CA GLU A 287 3.22 -9.00 -19.93
C GLU A 287 2.36 -9.26 -21.17
N ALA A 288 1.80 -10.47 -21.25
CA ALA A 288 0.94 -10.85 -22.35
C ALA A 288 -0.27 -9.90 -22.46
N GLY A 289 -0.45 -9.29 -23.64
CA GLY A 289 -1.54 -8.36 -23.92
C GLY A 289 -1.20 -6.88 -23.70
N LYS A 290 -0.09 -6.55 -23.03
CA LYS A 290 0.38 -5.16 -22.92
C LYS A 290 1.06 -4.72 -24.22
N LEU A 291 0.89 -3.44 -24.58
CA LEU A 291 1.42 -2.86 -25.81
C LEU A 291 2.70 -2.04 -25.56
N GLY A 292 3.48 -1.83 -26.62
CA GLY A 292 4.75 -1.12 -26.62
C GLY A 292 5.93 -1.98 -27.09
N GLU A 293 7.05 -1.34 -27.40
CA GLU A 293 8.30 -2.02 -27.80
C GLU A 293 9.32 -1.93 -26.65
N CYS A 294 9.76 -3.07 -26.10
CA CYS A 294 10.69 -3.11 -24.97
C CYS A 294 12.14 -2.83 -25.38
N PHE A 295 12.82 -2.02 -24.58
CA PHE A 295 14.24 -1.75 -24.69
C PHE A 295 14.91 -1.92 -23.32
N LYS A 296 15.97 -2.75 -23.28
CA LYS A 296 16.76 -3.02 -22.06
C LYS A 296 17.86 -1.99 -21.83
N ALA A 297 18.37 -1.40 -22.91
CA ALA A 297 19.49 -0.48 -22.88
C ALA A 297 19.02 0.96 -23.18
N LYS A 298 19.45 1.90 -22.33
CA LYS A 298 19.10 3.32 -22.45
C LYS A 298 19.43 3.94 -23.82
N PRO A 299 20.59 3.66 -24.47
CA PRO A 299 20.87 4.22 -25.79
C PRO A 299 19.90 3.74 -26.88
N ASP A 300 19.54 2.46 -26.87
CA ASP A 300 18.62 1.88 -27.84
C ASP A 300 17.21 2.42 -27.64
N PHE A 301 16.77 2.50 -26.38
CA PHE A 301 15.52 3.16 -26.01
C PHE A 301 15.48 4.60 -26.53
N MET A 302 16.49 5.42 -26.25
CA MET A 302 16.50 6.84 -26.66
C MET A 302 16.42 6.99 -28.17
N LYS A 303 17.15 6.17 -28.93
CA LYS A 303 17.09 6.16 -30.39
C LYS A 303 15.69 5.78 -30.91
N ALA A 304 15.07 4.76 -30.32
CA ALA A 304 13.71 4.36 -30.67
C ALA A 304 12.69 5.44 -30.30
N TRP A 305 12.82 6.03 -29.12
CA TRP A 305 11.99 7.11 -28.59
C TRP A 305 11.98 8.34 -29.51
N GLU A 306 13.16 8.82 -29.90
CA GLU A 306 13.30 9.96 -30.81
C GLU A 306 12.73 9.64 -32.21
N LYS A 307 12.98 8.43 -32.72
CA LYS A 307 12.42 7.98 -34.00
C LYS A 307 10.90 7.90 -33.97
N TRP A 308 10.33 7.36 -32.90
CA TRP A 308 8.89 7.26 -32.69
C TRP A 308 8.25 8.65 -32.65
N ARG A 309 8.82 9.59 -31.89
CA ARG A 309 8.37 10.99 -31.87
C ARG A 309 8.44 11.67 -33.24
N ALA A 310 9.50 11.41 -34.01
CA ALA A 310 9.62 11.93 -35.37
C ALA A 310 8.52 11.40 -36.31
N GLN A 311 8.09 10.14 -36.13
CA GLN A 311 6.96 9.57 -36.88
C GLN A 311 5.63 10.24 -36.51
N ILE A 312 5.41 10.52 -35.22
CA ILE A 312 4.24 11.25 -34.73
C ILE A 312 4.20 12.66 -35.34
N ALA A 313 5.30 13.42 -35.26
CA ALA A 313 5.40 14.76 -35.85
C ALA A 313 5.20 14.75 -37.37
N LYS A 314 5.70 13.72 -38.07
CA LYS A 314 5.46 13.53 -39.50
C LYS A 314 3.97 13.32 -39.80
N LEU A 315 3.28 12.51 -39.01
CA LEU A 315 1.85 12.27 -39.17
C LEU A 315 1.05 13.55 -38.86
N GLU A 316 1.39 14.29 -37.81
CA GLU A 316 0.78 15.58 -37.45
C GLU A 316 0.78 16.59 -38.61
N CYS A 317 1.89 16.66 -39.36
CA CYS A 317 2.04 17.54 -40.52
C CYS A 317 1.44 16.98 -41.83
N SER A 318 0.77 15.84 -41.80
CA SER A 318 0.25 15.18 -43.01
C SER A 318 -0.92 15.92 -43.66
N THR A 319 -1.06 15.83 -44.98
CA THR A 319 -2.23 16.34 -45.70
C THR A 319 -3.49 15.49 -45.50
N PHE A 320 -3.34 14.24 -45.02
CA PHE A 320 -4.47 13.35 -44.73
C PHE A 320 -5.48 13.94 -43.74
N TRP A 321 -5.06 14.86 -42.86
CA TRP A 321 -5.97 15.54 -41.95
C TRP A 321 -7.05 16.34 -42.69
N ILE A 322 -6.69 17.01 -43.79
CA ILE A 322 -7.63 17.84 -44.56
C ILE A 322 -8.69 16.96 -45.24
N GLN A 323 -8.35 15.71 -45.51
CA GLN A 323 -9.22 14.74 -46.17
C GLN A 323 -10.11 13.96 -45.17
N CYS A 324 -9.88 14.11 -43.86
CA CYS A 324 -10.76 13.55 -42.84
C CYS A 324 -11.99 14.45 -42.66
N ALA A 325 -13.14 13.99 -43.13
CA ALA A 325 -14.39 14.75 -43.06
C ALA A 325 -15.00 14.79 -41.65
N HIS A 326 -14.75 13.76 -40.84
CA HIS A 326 -15.31 13.68 -39.49
C HIS A 326 -14.51 14.55 -38.52
N ARG A 327 -15.12 15.66 -38.09
CA ARG A 327 -14.44 16.69 -37.31
C ARG A 327 -13.99 16.20 -35.93
N GLN A 328 -14.86 15.48 -35.22
CA GLN A 328 -14.57 14.95 -33.90
C GLN A 328 -13.42 13.94 -33.94
N THR A 329 -13.38 13.09 -34.98
CA THR A 329 -12.27 12.16 -35.19
C THR A 329 -10.97 12.91 -35.47
N GLN A 330 -11.02 13.92 -36.33
CA GLN A 330 -9.86 14.74 -36.63
C GLN A 330 -9.29 15.44 -35.38
N GLU A 331 -10.16 16.09 -34.59
CA GLU A 331 -9.78 16.81 -33.37
C GLU A 331 -9.28 15.84 -32.29
N GLY A 332 -9.99 14.74 -32.07
CA GLY A 332 -9.66 13.70 -31.11
C GLY A 332 -8.31 13.03 -31.39
N LEU A 333 -8.08 12.56 -32.62
CA LEU A 333 -6.80 11.96 -33.01
C LEU A 333 -5.64 12.96 -32.92
N ARG A 334 -5.85 14.23 -33.33
CA ARG A 334 -4.83 15.27 -33.19
C ARG A 334 -4.48 15.54 -31.73
N ASN A 335 -5.47 15.54 -30.84
CA ASN A 335 -5.21 15.66 -29.41
C ASN A 335 -4.33 14.51 -28.89
N MET A 336 -4.59 13.28 -29.36
CA MET A 336 -3.75 12.12 -29.01
C MET A 336 -2.30 12.26 -29.50
N LEU A 337 -2.07 12.83 -30.69
CA LEU A 337 -0.72 13.15 -31.15
C LEU A 337 -0.03 14.18 -30.23
N GLN A 338 -0.75 15.23 -29.80
CA GLN A 338 -0.20 16.22 -28.87
C GLN A 338 0.22 15.61 -27.53
N ILE A 339 -0.56 14.65 -27.03
CA ILE A 339 -0.23 13.89 -25.82
C ILE A 339 1.08 13.12 -26.03
N MET A 340 1.18 12.35 -27.12
CA MET A 340 2.40 11.57 -27.43
C MET A 340 3.63 12.45 -27.67
N LEU A 341 3.43 13.68 -28.16
CA LEU A 341 4.48 14.70 -28.30
C LEU A 341 4.80 15.43 -26.98
N GLY A 342 4.11 15.14 -25.88
CA GLY A 342 4.42 15.68 -24.55
C GLY A 342 3.96 17.12 -24.35
N ASN A 343 2.84 17.52 -24.96
CA ASN A 343 2.25 18.85 -24.71
C ASN A 343 1.82 18.95 -23.23
N THR A 344 2.55 19.74 -22.45
CA THR A 344 2.36 19.87 -20.99
C THR A 344 0.96 20.38 -20.61
N ASN A 345 0.37 21.26 -21.40
CA ASN A 345 -0.95 21.83 -21.11
C ASN A 345 -2.04 20.77 -21.27
N ASN A 346 -1.94 19.96 -22.33
CA ASN A 346 -2.86 18.85 -22.57
C ASN A 346 -2.71 17.79 -21.48
N LEU A 347 -1.48 17.37 -21.16
CA LEU A 347 -1.22 16.39 -20.10
C LEU A 347 -1.75 16.86 -18.74
N CYS A 348 -1.55 18.13 -18.39
CA CYS A 348 -2.09 18.72 -17.17
C CYS A 348 -3.63 18.74 -17.17
N THR A 349 -4.26 19.02 -18.32
CA THR A 349 -5.73 19.05 -18.41
C THR A 349 -6.34 17.65 -18.29
N LEU A 350 -5.69 16.64 -18.87
CA LEU A 350 -6.21 15.28 -19.01
C LEU A 350 -6.01 14.39 -17.79
N THR A 351 -5.07 14.74 -16.93
CA THR A 351 -4.79 14.03 -15.68
C THR A 351 -5.59 14.62 -14.53
N CYS A 352 -6.03 13.79 -13.59
CA CYS A 352 -6.93 14.16 -12.50
C CYS A 352 -6.15 14.59 -11.25
N HIS A 353 -5.05 13.89 -10.95
CA HIS A 353 -4.19 14.19 -9.80
C HIS A 353 -2.70 14.19 -10.14
N TRP A 354 -1.89 14.71 -9.22
CA TRP A 354 -0.46 14.94 -9.48
C TRP A 354 0.31 13.67 -9.86
N MET A 355 -0.07 12.50 -9.35
CA MET A 355 0.59 11.23 -9.66
C MET A 355 0.35 10.75 -11.11
N GLU A 356 -0.86 10.96 -11.65
CA GLU A 356 -1.13 10.71 -13.08
C GLU A 356 -0.28 11.65 -13.96
N LEU A 357 -0.23 12.94 -13.59
CA LEU A 357 0.62 13.92 -14.28
C LEU A 357 2.10 13.57 -14.19
N TYR A 358 2.54 13.11 -13.03
CA TYR A 358 3.91 12.68 -12.77
C TYR A 358 4.33 11.53 -13.68
N ILE A 359 3.47 10.53 -13.85
CA ILE A 359 3.67 9.41 -14.78
C ILE A 359 3.66 9.90 -16.23
N ALA A 360 2.72 10.77 -16.60
CA ALA A 360 2.66 11.36 -17.94
C ALA A 360 3.96 12.10 -18.31
N HIS A 361 4.61 12.74 -17.34
CA HIS A 361 5.91 13.37 -17.56
C HIS A 361 7.01 12.37 -17.91
N PHE A 362 7.08 11.22 -17.23
CA PHE A 362 8.05 10.18 -17.57
C PHE A 362 7.77 9.59 -18.92
N LEU A 363 6.50 9.30 -19.20
CA LEU A 363 6.10 8.75 -20.47
C LEU A 363 6.45 9.72 -21.59
N TYR A 364 5.97 10.97 -21.60
CA TYR A 364 5.96 11.77 -22.82
C TYR A 364 6.97 12.92 -22.90
N ILE A 365 7.59 13.31 -21.77
CA ILE A 365 8.44 14.52 -21.71
C ILE A 365 9.89 14.16 -21.37
N ARG A 366 10.08 13.40 -20.29
CA ARG A 366 11.41 13.10 -19.74
C ARG A 366 11.43 11.66 -19.19
N PRO A 367 11.76 10.66 -20.03
CA PRO A 367 11.82 9.25 -19.62
C PRO A 367 12.87 8.93 -18.55
N PHE A 368 13.84 9.83 -18.33
CA PHE A 368 14.94 9.61 -17.39
C PHE A 368 15.16 10.78 -16.45
N THR A 369 15.34 10.48 -15.17
CA THR A 369 15.76 11.41 -14.11
C THR A 369 17.15 11.05 -13.59
N VAL A 370 17.84 12.03 -12.99
CA VAL A 370 19.12 11.82 -12.33
C VAL A 370 18.84 11.61 -10.84
N GLY A 371 18.59 10.36 -10.45
CA GLY A 371 18.32 9.98 -9.05
C GLY A 371 16.97 10.44 -8.48
N LEU A 372 16.76 10.15 -7.19
CA LEU A 372 15.52 10.42 -6.47
C LEU A 372 15.28 11.92 -6.23
N GLU A 373 16.33 12.72 -6.02
CA GLU A 373 16.19 14.18 -5.89
C GLU A 373 15.50 14.82 -7.12
N SER A 374 15.91 14.41 -8.32
CA SER A 374 15.27 14.88 -9.57
C SER A 374 13.82 14.40 -9.68
N MET A 375 13.54 13.18 -9.22
CA MET A 375 12.19 12.61 -9.19
C MET A 375 11.30 13.36 -8.20
N TYR A 376 11.82 13.71 -7.03
CA TYR A 376 11.14 14.50 -6.03
C TYR A 376 10.84 15.92 -6.52
N GLY A 377 11.84 16.60 -7.13
CA GLY A 377 11.64 17.93 -7.71
C GLY A 377 10.58 17.94 -8.82
N LEU A 378 10.43 16.84 -9.59
CA LEU A 378 9.36 16.69 -10.57
C LEU A 378 8.00 16.46 -9.88
N ALA A 379 7.95 15.62 -8.84
CA ALA A 379 6.73 15.39 -8.06
C ALA A 379 6.20 16.70 -7.44
N GLN A 380 7.09 17.52 -6.85
CA GLN A 380 6.73 18.83 -6.30
C GLN A 380 6.10 19.76 -7.35
N LYS A 381 6.62 19.78 -8.58
CA LYS A 381 6.02 20.55 -9.69
C LYS A 381 4.64 20.03 -10.06
N CYS A 382 4.46 18.71 -10.12
CA CYS A 382 3.16 18.10 -10.41
C CYS A 382 2.14 18.42 -9.29
N ILE A 383 2.56 18.40 -8.02
CA ILE A 383 1.73 18.77 -6.87
C ILE A 383 1.31 20.24 -6.94
N GLN A 384 2.21 21.14 -7.35
CA GLN A 384 1.87 22.56 -7.54
C GLN A 384 0.83 22.77 -8.65
N LEU A 385 0.89 21.97 -9.72
CA LEU A 385 -0.06 22.03 -10.83
C LEU A 385 -1.39 21.34 -10.51
N LYS A 386 -1.37 20.31 -9.67
CA LYS A 386 -2.53 19.49 -9.26
C LYS A 386 -2.56 19.33 -7.73
N PRO A 387 -2.84 20.43 -6.99
CA PRO A 387 -2.92 20.37 -5.54
C PRO A 387 -4.12 19.53 -5.11
N MET A 388 -3.97 18.78 -4.03
CA MET A 388 -5.03 17.91 -3.50
C MET A 388 -5.67 18.55 -2.28
N ALA A 389 -6.99 18.42 -2.16
CA ALA A 389 -7.76 18.93 -1.02
C ALA A 389 -7.52 18.10 0.26
N ALA A 390 -7.17 16.82 0.12
CA ALA A 390 -6.87 15.92 1.23
C ALA A 390 -5.63 15.09 0.93
N SER A 391 -4.84 14.79 1.96
CA SER A 391 -3.66 13.92 1.83
C SER A 391 -4.07 12.46 1.74
N HIS A 392 -3.83 11.84 0.59
CA HIS A 392 -3.98 10.39 0.42
C HIS A 392 -2.75 9.65 0.96
N ARG A 393 -2.94 8.62 1.78
CA ARG A 393 -1.85 7.88 2.46
C ARG A 393 -0.79 7.30 1.51
N LEU A 394 -1.18 6.78 0.35
CA LEU A 394 -0.23 6.27 -0.66
C LEU A 394 0.64 7.38 -1.26
N MET A 395 0.06 8.57 -1.45
CA MET A 395 0.77 9.72 -2.00
C MET A 395 1.70 10.32 -0.95
N GLY A 396 1.28 10.39 0.31
CA GLY A 396 2.16 10.75 1.44
C GLY A 396 3.37 9.83 1.54
N LEU A 397 3.14 8.51 1.47
CA LEU A 397 4.21 7.51 1.44
C LEU A 397 5.16 7.74 0.27
N LEU A 398 4.67 7.86 -0.97
CA LEU A 398 5.54 8.09 -2.13
C LEU A 398 6.36 9.38 -2.00
N ILE A 399 5.78 10.46 -1.49
CA ILE A 399 6.52 11.72 -1.23
C ILE A 399 7.65 11.48 -0.23
N GLY A 400 7.40 10.74 0.85
CA GLY A 400 8.43 10.35 1.83
C GLY A 400 9.56 9.53 1.21
N ILE A 401 9.21 8.57 0.35
CA ILE A 401 10.17 7.73 -0.39
C ILE A 401 11.04 8.58 -1.32
N LEU A 402 10.41 9.44 -2.14
CA LEU A 402 11.10 10.32 -3.08
C LEU A 402 11.99 11.34 -2.37
N GLY A 403 11.60 11.79 -1.18
CA GLY A 403 12.40 12.69 -0.34
C GLY A 403 13.54 11.99 0.40
N GLU A 404 13.75 10.68 0.20
CA GLU A 404 14.79 9.85 0.84
C GLU A 404 14.79 9.94 2.38
N ASN A 405 13.63 10.20 2.99
CA ASN A 405 13.49 10.36 4.43
C ASN A 405 12.82 9.15 5.07
N ILE A 406 13.63 8.24 5.60
CA ILE A 406 13.20 6.99 6.22
C ILE A 406 12.24 7.22 7.40
N GLU A 407 12.47 8.24 8.23
CA GLU A 407 11.59 8.53 9.37
C GLU A 407 10.21 8.99 8.92
N VAL A 408 10.13 9.80 7.86
CA VAL A 408 8.86 10.20 7.24
C VAL A 408 8.17 9.00 6.61
N VAL A 409 8.91 8.11 5.93
CA VAL A 409 8.36 6.86 5.39
C VAL A 409 7.75 6.00 6.50
N LEU A 410 8.45 5.81 7.63
CA LEU A 410 7.91 5.06 8.77
C LEU A 410 6.69 5.76 9.39
N ALA A 411 6.70 7.08 9.49
CA ALA A 411 5.57 7.85 10.01
C ALA A 411 4.31 7.69 9.12
N GLU A 412 4.46 7.77 7.80
CA GLU A 412 3.36 7.54 6.85
C GLU A 412 2.92 6.07 6.85
N CYS A 413 3.84 5.11 6.98
CA CYS A 413 3.52 3.70 7.19
C CYS A 413 2.66 3.48 8.44
N SER A 414 3.06 4.08 9.56
CA SER A 414 2.37 3.99 10.84
C SER A 414 0.97 4.60 10.78
N LYS A 415 0.89 5.84 10.26
CA LYS A 415 -0.34 6.63 10.15
C LYS A 415 -1.33 6.02 9.15
N GLY A 416 -0.85 5.51 8.02
CA GLY A 416 -1.70 5.05 6.92
C GLY A 416 -2.06 3.57 6.95
N PHE A 417 -1.22 2.72 7.55
CA PHE A 417 -1.28 1.27 7.40
C PHE A 417 -1.08 0.50 8.71
N GLY A 418 -0.66 1.19 9.77
CA GLY A 418 -0.60 0.66 11.13
C GLY A 418 0.65 -0.16 11.47
N PRO A 419 0.72 -0.70 12.70
CA PRO A 419 1.94 -1.29 13.24
C PRO A 419 2.49 -2.49 12.46
N TRP A 420 1.61 -3.31 11.87
CA TRP A 420 2.05 -4.42 11.01
C TRP A 420 2.92 -3.90 9.87
N MET A 421 2.46 -2.86 9.16
CA MET A 421 3.20 -2.32 8.02
C MET A 421 4.58 -1.84 8.45
N VAL A 422 4.67 -1.08 9.55
CA VAL A 422 5.93 -0.51 10.01
C VAL A 422 6.93 -1.58 10.41
N THR A 423 6.49 -2.59 11.17
CA THR A 423 7.36 -3.72 11.57
C THR A 423 7.96 -4.43 10.37
N HIS A 424 7.15 -4.70 9.34
CA HIS A 424 7.59 -5.43 8.16
C HIS A 424 8.35 -4.53 7.17
N ALA A 425 8.04 -3.23 7.09
CA ALA A 425 8.70 -2.25 6.23
C ALA A 425 10.16 -2.00 6.61
N ILE A 426 10.50 -2.07 7.90
CA ILE A 426 11.89 -1.90 8.37
C ILE A 426 12.83 -2.91 7.72
N GLU A 427 12.39 -4.16 7.49
CA GLU A 427 13.19 -5.15 6.77
C GLU A 427 13.45 -4.74 5.32
N VAL A 428 12.44 -4.18 4.64
CA VAL A 428 12.53 -3.74 3.24
C VAL A 428 13.41 -2.49 3.10
N LEU A 429 13.28 -1.53 4.01
CA LEU A 429 14.02 -0.26 3.98
C LEU A 429 15.52 -0.44 4.19
N THR A 430 15.94 -1.53 4.84
CA THR A 430 17.35 -1.82 5.15
C THR A 430 18.04 -2.67 4.08
N ALA A 431 17.31 -3.17 3.07
CA ALA A 431 17.82 -4.10 2.06
C ALA A 431 19.05 -3.61 1.27
N GLY A 432 19.19 -2.30 1.09
CA GLY A 432 20.26 -1.72 0.27
C GLY A 432 20.79 -0.36 0.73
N SER A 433 20.40 0.11 1.91
CA SER A 433 20.80 1.42 2.43
C SER A 433 21.51 1.29 3.78
N HIS A 434 22.83 1.47 3.78
CA HIS A 434 23.61 1.52 5.02
C HIS A 434 23.12 2.64 5.95
N GLN A 435 22.70 3.77 5.39
CA GLN A 435 22.17 4.88 6.19
C GLN A 435 20.86 4.49 6.88
N ALA A 436 19.93 3.85 6.16
CA ALA A 436 18.69 3.37 6.75
C ALA A 436 18.97 2.29 7.80
N ASP A 437 19.90 1.37 7.50
CA ASP A 437 20.32 0.33 8.43
C ASP A 437 20.87 0.90 9.73
N THR A 438 21.80 1.85 9.64
CA THR A 438 22.35 2.53 10.83
C THR A 438 21.25 3.24 11.61
N LEU A 439 20.43 4.05 10.93
CA LEU A 439 19.37 4.84 11.57
C LEU A 439 18.33 4.00 12.32
N LEU A 440 17.99 2.83 11.77
CA LEU A 440 16.91 1.97 12.28
C LEU A 440 17.37 1.02 13.38
N HIS A 441 18.65 0.64 13.38
CA HIS A 441 19.24 -0.26 14.38
C HIS A 441 20.01 0.46 15.49
N GLU A 442 20.36 1.74 15.31
CA GLU A 442 20.98 2.55 16.36
C GLU A 442 20.06 2.68 17.57
N GLU A 443 20.63 2.46 18.75
CA GLU A 443 19.95 2.61 20.04
C GLU A 443 19.80 4.08 20.38
N ARG A 444 18.62 4.49 20.86
CA ARG A 444 18.37 5.88 21.21
C ARG A 444 17.98 6.01 22.67
N ASP A 445 18.66 6.88 23.41
CA ASP A 445 18.38 7.14 24.83
C ASP A 445 16.95 7.64 25.06
N ASN A 446 16.43 8.46 24.16
CA ASN A 446 15.06 8.96 24.21
C ASN A 446 13.98 7.86 23.99
N LEU A 447 14.37 6.69 23.50
CA LEU A 447 13.52 5.51 23.38
C LEU A 447 13.72 4.52 24.55
N GLY A 448 14.50 4.90 25.57
CA GLY A 448 14.85 3.97 26.67
C GLY A 448 15.95 2.99 26.27
N GLY A 449 16.85 3.41 25.37
CA GLY A 449 18.01 2.65 24.94
C GLY A 449 17.69 1.51 23.97
N ILE A 450 16.54 1.53 23.29
CA ILE A 450 16.21 0.59 22.21
C ILE A 450 16.29 1.26 20.83
N SER A 451 16.35 0.45 19.78
CA SER A 451 16.31 0.93 18.40
C SER A 451 14.88 1.18 17.90
N MET A 452 14.76 1.84 16.74
CA MET A 452 13.46 2.05 16.08
C MET A 452 12.87 0.71 15.60
N GLU A 453 13.71 -0.22 15.11
CA GLU A 453 13.31 -1.59 14.78
C GLU A 453 12.67 -2.29 15.98
N GLU A 454 13.35 -2.28 17.13
CA GLU A 454 12.87 -2.93 18.34
C GLU A 454 11.58 -2.28 18.85
N LEU A 455 11.51 -0.94 18.88
CA LEU A 455 10.30 -0.21 19.28
C LEU A 455 9.08 -0.68 18.47
N HIS A 456 9.16 -0.70 17.15
CA HIS A 456 8.01 -1.04 16.30
C HIS A 456 7.63 -2.51 16.39
N ARG A 457 8.59 -3.42 16.59
CA ARG A 457 8.30 -4.83 16.88
C ARG A 457 7.57 -5.00 18.21
N LEU A 458 7.99 -4.31 19.27
CA LEU A 458 7.31 -4.33 20.56
C LEU A 458 5.87 -3.82 20.44
N VAL A 459 5.65 -2.71 19.73
CA VAL A 459 4.32 -2.15 19.47
C VAL A 459 3.44 -3.15 18.72
N TYR A 460 3.95 -3.76 17.65
CA TYR A 460 3.17 -4.74 16.89
C TYR A 460 2.88 -6.01 17.70
N ALA A 461 3.83 -6.51 18.48
CA ALA A 461 3.61 -7.65 19.39
C ALA A 461 2.53 -7.35 20.44
N GLN A 462 2.45 -6.13 20.94
CA GLN A 462 1.36 -5.69 21.83
C GLN A 462 0.00 -5.72 21.11
N VAL A 463 -0.06 -5.25 19.85
CA VAL A 463 -1.29 -5.34 19.02
C VAL A 463 -1.70 -6.79 18.80
N LEU A 464 -0.75 -7.69 18.50
CA LEU A 464 -1.05 -9.11 18.37
C LEU A 464 -1.59 -9.73 19.67
N SER A 465 -1.06 -9.30 20.79
CA SER A 465 -1.41 -9.79 22.13
C SER A 465 -2.77 -9.29 22.64
N SER A 466 -3.36 -8.27 22.01
CA SER A 466 -4.69 -7.76 22.36
C SER A 466 -5.83 -8.59 21.76
N HIS A 467 -5.54 -9.52 20.86
CA HIS A 467 -6.55 -10.35 20.20
C HIS A 467 -6.38 -11.85 20.55
N PRO A 468 -7.43 -12.53 21.07
CA PRO A 468 -7.38 -13.93 21.53
C PRO A 468 -6.92 -14.95 20.47
N LEU A 469 -7.12 -14.62 19.20
CA LEU A 469 -6.70 -15.47 18.07
C LEU A 469 -5.32 -15.13 17.50
N THR A 470 -4.61 -14.08 17.92
CA THR A 470 -3.30 -13.72 17.35
C THR A 470 -2.19 -13.59 18.39
N TRP A 471 -2.50 -13.60 19.68
CA TRP A 471 -1.47 -13.48 20.72
C TRP A 471 -0.38 -14.56 20.63
N GLN A 472 -0.72 -15.78 20.17
CA GLN A 472 0.20 -16.91 20.08
C GLN A 472 1.33 -16.70 19.06
N ILE A 473 1.22 -15.73 18.15
CA ILE A 473 2.29 -15.37 17.20
C ILE A 473 3.11 -14.14 17.63
N ALA A 474 2.70 -13.44 18.69
CA ALA A 474 3.48 -12.34 19.25
C ALA A 474 4.90 -12.74 19.72
N PRO A 475 5.12 -13.93 20.34
CA PRO A 475 6.45 -14.32 20.80
C PRO A 475 7.51 -14.32 19.69
N ILE A 476 7.14 -14.65 18.46
CA ILE A 476 8.05 -14.73 17.32
C ILE A 476 8.69 -13.38 17.01
N TYR A 477 7.93 -12.30 17.13
CA TYR A 477 8.44 -10.93 16.96
C TYR A 477 9.24 -10.47 18.19
N LEU A 478 8.79 -10.84 19.40
CA LEU A 478 9.45 -10.46 20.65
C LEU A 478 10.82 -11.12 20.80
N THR A 479 11.00 -12.35 20.33
CA THR A 479 12.30 -13.03 20.39
C THR A 479 13.34 -12.47 19.42
N SER A 480 12.91 -11.66 18.46
CA SER A 480 13.80 -10.89 17.57
C SER A 480 14.18 -9.53 18.16
N CYS A 481 13.70 -9.18 19.36
CA CYS A 481 14.06 -7.95 20.08
C CYS A 481 15.17 -8.25 21.10
N ILE A 482 16.28 -7.49 21.05
CA ILE A 482 17.49 -7.81 21.82
C ILE A 482 17.35 -7.40 23.30
N LYS A 483 16.65 -6.30 23.60
CA LYS A 483 16.65 -5.72 24.95
C LYS A 483 15.38 -6.00 25.74
N GLN A 484 14.23 -5.63 25.20
CA GLN A 484 12.96 -5.60 25.93
C GLN A 484 11.99 -6.71 25.53
N GLY A 485 12.27 -7.45 24.46
CA GLY A 485 11.41 -8.50 23.91
C GLY A 485 10.96 -9.54 24.95
N MET A 486 11.94 -10.16 25.61
CA MET A 486 11.67 -11.22 26.60
C MET A 486 10.91 -10.69 27.82
N GLY A 487 11.30 -9.53 28.36
CA GLY A 487 10.58 -8.93 29.50
C GLY A 487 9.13 -8.59 29.16
N LEU A 488 8.86 -8.13 27.93
CA LEU A 488 7.50 -7.88 27.47
C LEU A 488 6.72 -9.20 27.27
N LEU A 489 7.35 -10.26 26.77
CA LEU A 489 6.73 -11.58 26.64
C LEU A 489 6.27 -12.12 28.00
N GLU A 490 7.14 -12.07 29.02
CA GLU A 490 6.79 -12.47 30.39
C GLU A 490 5.59 -11.69 30.91
N MET A 491 5.61 -10.36 30.77
CA MET A 491 4.50 -9.49 31.21
C MET A 491 3.18 -9.84 30.52
N LEU A 492 3.23 -10.13 29.22
CA LEU A 492 2.03 -10.45 28.44
C LEU A 492 1.46 -11.81 28.82
N LEU A 493 2.31 -12.81 29.08
CA LEU A 493 1.89 -14.13 29.55
C LEU A 493 1.21 -14.07 30.92
N TYR A 494 1.73 -13.27 31.86
CA TYR A 494 1.08 -13.03 33.16
C TYR A 494 -0.31 -12.41 33.03
N LYS A 495 -0.55 -11.62 31.98
CA LYS A 495 -1.82 -10.94 31.76
C LYS A 495 -2.84 -11.81 31.00
N GLN A 496 -2.51 -13.01 30.52
CA GLN A 496 -3.44 -13.85 29.75
C GLN A 496 -4.59 -14.39 30.62
N PRO A 497 -5.82 -14.52 30.07
CA PRO A 497 -6.98 -14.99 30.83
C PRO A 497 -6.92 -16.51 30.84
N VAL A 498 -6.79 -17.10 32.02
CA VAL A 498 -6.62 -18.55 32.16
C VAL A 498 -7.97 -19.27 32.26
N ASP A 499 -9.03 -18.68 31.71
CA ASP A 499 -10.40 -19.16 31.89
C ASP A 499 -10.68 -20.47 31.13
N HIS A 500 -9.81 -20.85 30.18
CA HIS A 500 -9.96 -22.06 29.36
C HIS A 500 -8.68 -22.92 29.40
N ASN A 501 -8.82 -24.22 29.71
CA ASN A 501 -7.71 -25.17 29.79
C ASN A 501 -6.83 -25.23 28.52
N GLN A 502 -7.42 -25.03 27.34
CA GLN A 502 -6.65 -25.00 26.08
C GLN A 502 -5.71 -23.79 25.96
N LEU A 503 -6.11 -22.62 26.49
CA LEU A 503 -5.25 -21.43 26.52
C LEU A 503 -4.10 -21.60 27.51
N LEU A 504 -4.36 -22.23 28.66
CA LEU A 504 -3.33 -22.56 29.64
C LEU A 504 -2.24 -23.46 29.05
N LEU A 505 -2.62 -24.56 28.37
CA LEU A 505 -1.66 -25.47 27.74
C LEU A 505 -0.79 -24.75 26.70
N LYS A 506 -1.37 -23.84 25.90
CA LYS A 506 -0.61 -23.02 24.95
C LYS A 506 0.37 -22.07 25.64
N ASN A 507 -0.03 -21.44 26.75
CA ASN A 507 0.86 -20.58 27.54
C ASN A 507 2.05 -21.37 28.08
N LEU A 508 1.81 -22.58 28.61
CA LEU A 508 2.87 -23.44 29.13
C LEU A 508 3.82 -23.89 28.04
N GLU A 509 3.31 -24.21 26.85
CA GLU A 509 4.15 -24.58 25.72
C GLU A 509 5.03 -23.42 25.25
N ILE A 510 4.49 -22.19 25.21
CA ILE A 510 5.28 -20.99 24.93
C ILE A 510 6.34 -20.78 26.02
N CYS A 511 5.98 -20.92 27.30
CA CYS A 511 6.97 -20.83 28.38
C CYS A 511 8.07 -21.88 28.22
N ARG A 512 7.74 -23.10 27.83
CA ARG A 512 8.70 -24.18 27.59
C ARG A 512 9.61 -23.88 26.40
N LEU A 513 9.07 -23.37 25.29
CA LEU A 513 9.82 -23.04 24.08
C LEU A 513 10.83 -21.90 24.29
N TYR A 514 10.54 -20.98 25.22
CA TYR A 514 11.36 -19.81 25.51
C TYR A 514 11.99 -19.82 26.91
N GLU A 515 12.04 -20.99 27.57
CA GLU A 515 12.72 -21.22 28.85
C GLU A 515 12.24 -20.30 30.01
N LEU A 516 10.94 -19.99 30.05
CA LEU A 516 10.28 -19.14 31.05
C LEU A 516 9.72 -19.96 32.24
N ASP A 517 10.56 -20.72 32.91
CA ASP A 517 10.16 -21.65 33.98
C ASP A 517 9.48 -20.96 35.18
N SER A 518 9.93 -19.75 35.51
CA SER A 518 9.38 -18.93 36.60
C SER A 518 7.95 -18.47 36.31
N VAL A 519 7.69 -18.05 35.07
CA VAL A 519 6.36 -17.64 34.59
C VAL A 519 5.42 -18.84 34.55
N SER A 520 5.88 -19.97 33.99
CA SER A 520 5.14 -21.23 33.95
C SER A 520 4.66 -21.64 35.35
N SER A 521 5.58 -21.65 36.32
CA SER A 521 5.30 -21.99 37.72
C SER A 521 4.27 -21.06 38.37
N ASN A 522 4.27 -19.78 38.02
CA ASN A 522 3.34 -18.79 38.60
C ASN A 522 1.97 -18.83 37.92
N ILE A 523 1.91 -19.02 36.60
CA ILE A 523 0.63 -19.19 35.88
C ILE A 523 -0.11 -20.41 36.43
N MET A 524 0.57 -21.51 36.72
CA MET A 524 -0.03 -22.72 37.31
C MET A 524 -0.65 -22.50 38.70
N LYS A 525 -0.25 -21.46 39.44
CA LYS A 525 -0.82 -21.13 40.76
C LYS A 525 -2.18 -20.42 40.64
N VAL A 526 -2.47 -19.73 39.54
CA VAL A 526 -3.70 -18.95 39.35
C VAL A 526 -4.95 -19.84 39.21
N PRO A 527 -4.96 -20.91 38.39
CA PRO A 527 -6.05 -21.89 38.36
C PRO A 527 -6.25 -22.60 39.70
N ALA A 528 -5.17 -22.88 40.44
CA ALA A 528 -5.24 -23.54 41.75
C ALA A 528 -5.97 -22.67 42.80
N CYS A 529 -5.80 -21.35 42.76
CA CYS A 529 -6.56 -20.42 43.60
C CYS A 529 -8.04 -20.32 43.18
N ASN A 530 -8.35 -20.30 41.88
CA ASN A 530 -9.73 -20.24 41.39
C ASN A 530 -10.52 -21.54 41.67
N PHE A 531 -9.87 -22.71 41.55
CA PHE A 531 -10.46 -23.99 41.99
C PHE A 531 -10.63 -24.07 43.52
N GLY A 532 -9.69 -23.52 44.28
CA GLY A 532 -9.78 -23.43 45.75
C GLY A 532 -10.94 -22.57 46.23
N MET A 533 -11.25 -21.46 45.57
CA MET A 533 -12.42 -20.63 45.90
C MET A 533 -13.75 -21.29 45.53
N HIS A 534 -13.82 -22.07 44.45
CA HIS A 534 -15.04 -22.81 44.09
C HIS A 534 -15.39 -23.90 45.12
N HIS A 535 -14.38 -24.49 45.77
CA HIS A 535 -14.59 -25.48 46.84
C HIS A 535 -14.90 -24.85 48.22
N LEU A 536 -14.66 -23.56 48.41
CA LEU A 536 -15.00 -22.81 49.62
C LEU A 536 -16.38 -22.13 49.53
N LEU A 537 -17.04 -22.17 48.38
CA LEU A 537 -18.37 -21.60 48.11
C LEU A 537 -19.43 -22.65 47.72
N CYS A 538 -19.15 -23.94 47.90
CA CYS A 538 -20.14 -25.03 47.80
C CYS A 538 -20.47 -25.59 49.19
#